data_AF-A0A1J3GB15-F1
#
_entry.id   AF-A0A1J3GB15-F1
#
_cell.length_a   1.000
_cell.length_b   1.000
_cell.length_c   1.000
_cell.angle_alpha   90.00
_cell.angle_beta   90.00
_cell.angle_gamma   90.00
#
_symmetry.space_group_name_H-M   'P 1'
#
loop_
_entity.id
_entity.type
_entity.pdbx_description
1 polymer ?
#
loop_
_entity_poly.entity_id
_entity_poly.type
_entity_poly.pdbx_seq_one_letter_code
_entity_poly.pdbx_strand_id
1 'polypeptide(L)'
;LRTRPLVLCPILPVLRQRYYHLERSPEMLQFTVWMMAQVAQVDYCSGLQSWASNLLPLVRDNLKDNPHSMDLILQLIENVLSHPRAVDIILEDAEEDEEDERLFPIPSF
;
A
#
# COMPACT_ATOMS: atom_id res chain seq x y z
N LEU A 1 4.16 15.55 -10.71
CA LEU A 1 3.82 14.30 -9.98
C LEU A 1 4.65 13.13 -10.47
N ARG A 2 4.64 12.77 -11.77
CA ARG A 2 5.54 11.74 -12.34
C ARG A 2 7.04 11.96 -12.09
N THR A 3 7.46 13.21 -11.98
CA THR A 3 8.86 13.59 -11.74
C THR A 3 9.29 13.56 -10.27
N ARG A 4 8.34 13.50 -9.32
CA ARG A 4 8.60 13.47 -7.87
C ARG A 4 7.44 12.75 -7.15
N PRO A 5 7.30 11.44 -7.30
CA PRO A 5 6.15 10.71 -6.78
C PRO A 5 6.07 10.69 -5.25
N LEU A 6 7.19 10.82 -4.53
CA LEU A 6 7.21 10.87 -3.06
C LEU A 6 6.45 12.07 -2.46
N VAL A 7 6.18 13.14 -3.24
CA VAL A 7 5.32 14.25 -2.77
C VAL A 7 3.87 13.84 -2.58
N LEU A 8 3.48 12.65 -3.07
CA LEU A 8 2.15 12.08 -2.89
C LEU A 8 1.99 11.42 -1.51
N CYS A 9 3.06 10.93 -0.89
CA CYS A 9 3.02 10.29 0.43
C CYS A 9 2.29 11.13 1.51
N PRO A 10 2.55 12.44 1.68
CA PRO A 10 1.81 13.24 2.66
C PRO A 10 0.36 13.55 2.24
N ILE A 11 -0.01 13.37 0.97
CA ILE A 11 -1.35 13.65 0.44
C ILE A 11 -2.28 12.43 0.62
N LEU A 12 -1.75 11.22 0.46
CA LEU A 12 -2.52 9.97 0.54
C LEU A 12 -3.31 9.83 1.86
N PRO A 13 -2.75 10.11 3.05
CA PRO A 13 -3.50 10.10 4.31
C PRO A 13 -4.60 11.17 4.42
N VAL A 14 -4.54 12.25 3.64
CA VAL A 14 -5.58 13.30 3.64
C VAL A 14 -6.80 12.85 2.83
N LEU A 15 -6.56 12.13 1.72
CA LEU A 15 -7.62 11.51 0.93
C LEU A 15 -8.36 10.44 1.73
N ARG A 16 -7.60 9.74 2.58
CA ARG A 16 -8.11 8.85 3.62
C ARG A 16 -9.15 9.53 4.51
N GLN A 17 -8.75 10.59 5.22
CA GLN A 17 -9.60 11.25 6.23
C GLN A 17 -10.91 11.80 5.66
N ARG A 18 -11.00 12.02 4.35
CA ARG A 18 -12.24 12.38 3.65
C ARG A 18 -13.09 11.15 3.29
N TYR A 19 -13.18 10.19 4.22
CA TYR A 19 -13.73 8.83 4.11
C TYR A 19 -15.21 8.69 3.73
N TYR A 20 -15.85 9.65 3.06
CA TYR A 20 -17.26 9.51 2.64
C TYR A 20 -17.46 9.23 1.15
N HIS A 21 -16.39 9.21 0.35
CA HIS A 21 -16.55 9.20 -1.12
C HIS A 21 -15.74 8.16 -1.90
N LEU A 22 -14.73 7.48 -1.36
CA LEU A 22 -13.94 6.54 -2.18
C LEU A 22 -14.75 5.32 -2.65
N GLU A 23 -15.61 4.77 -1.79
CA GLU A 23 -16.53 3.68 -2.16
C GLU A 23 -17.62 4.12 -3.14
N ARG A 24 -18.00 5.40 -3.08
CA ARG A 24 -19.12 5.98 -3.85
C ARG A 24 -18.67 6.76 -5.09
N SER A 25 -17.37 6.99 -5.26
CA SER A 25 -16.75 7.68 -6.38
C SER A 25 -15.62 6.80 -6.94
N PRO A 26 -15.96 5.97 -7.94
CA PRO A 26 -14.98 5.13 -8.63
C PRO A 26 -13.80 5.93 -9.20
N GLU A 27 -14.01 7.18 -9.61
CA GLU A 27 -12.94 8.03 -10.17
C GLU A 27 -11.91 8.39 -9.10
N MET A 28 -12.36 8.71 -7.88
CA MET A 28 -11.48 9.02 -6.76
C MET A 28 -10.71 7.79 -6.29
N LEU A 29 -11.34 6.61 -6.33
CA LEU A 29 -10.67 5.34 -6.04
C LEU A 29 -9.57 5.07 -7.07
N GLN A 30 -9.90 5.17 -8.36
CA GLN A 30 -8.93 5.01 -9.45
C GLN A 30 -7.76 5.99 -9.33
N PHE A 31 -8.05 7.26 -9.02
CA PHE A 31 -7.02 8.28 -8.82
C PHE A 31 -6.11 7.95 -7.63
N THR A 32 -6.68 7.47 -6.53
CA THR A 32 -5.94 7.08 -5.32
C THR A 32 -5.04 5.88 -5.57
N VAL A 33 -5.57 4.84 -6.23
CA VAL A 33 -4.81 3.67 -6.68
C VAL A 33 -3.66 4.09 -7.60
N TRP A 34 -3.93 4.98 -8.56
CA TRP A 34 -2.89 5.49 -9.45
C TRP A 34 -1.79 6.25 -8.71
N MET A 35 -2.12 7.10 -7.74
CA MET A 35 -1.10 7.82 -6.94
C MET A 35 -0.20 6.87 -6.16
N MET A 36 -0.77 5.83 -5.54
CA MET A 36 0.02 4.81 -4.85
C MET A 36 0.91 4.03 -5.83
N ALA A 37 0.41 3.73 -7.04
CA ALA A 37 1.22 3.12 -8.09
C ALA A 37 2.41 4.01 -8.51
N GLN A 38 2.25 5.34 -8.50
CA GLN A 38 3.36 6.26 -8.76
C GLN A 38 4.40 6.24 -7.63
N VAL A 39 3.97 6.17 -6.37
CA VAL A 39 4.86 6.05 -5.21
C VAL A 39 5.64 4.73 -5.28
N ALA A 40 4.94 3.62 -5.48
CA ALA A 40 5.51 2.28 -5.52
C ALA A 40 6.53 2.05 -6.65
N GLN A 41 6.52 2.89 -7.70
CA GLN A 41 7.55 2.86 -8.76
C GLN A 41 8.92 3.37 -8.30
N VAL A 42 8.97 4.14 -7.21
CA VAL A 42 10.20 4.76 -6.70
C VAL A 42 10.55 4.24 -5.31
N ASP A 43 9.55 3.91 -4.51
CA ASP A 43 9.70 3.35 -3.16
C ASP A 43 8.57 2.35 -2.92
N TYR A 44 8.91 1.07 -2.98
CA TYR A 44 7.98 -0.04 -2.82
C TYR A 44 7.36 -0.05 -1.42
N CYS A 45 8.18 0.14 -0.38
CA CYS A 45 7.77 0.11 1.02
C CYS A 45 6.75 1.23 1.32
N SER A 46 7.04 2.47 0.89
CA SER A 46 6.10 3.59 1.03
C SER A 46 4.80 3.38 0.24
N GLY A 47 4.88 2.77 -0.94
CA GLY A 47 3.72 2.44 -1.76
C GLY A 47 2.82 1.40 -1.11
N LEU A 48 3.42 0.32 -0.60
CA LEU A 48 2.74 -0.77 0.13
C LEU A 48 2.13 -0.29 1.44
N GLN A 49 2.88 0.47 2.23
CA GLN A 49 2.39 1.07 3.47
C GLN A 49 1.19 1.99 3.20
N SER A 50 1.26 2.79 2.12
CA SER A 50 0.13 3.62 1.69
C SER A 50 -1.07 2.77 1.28
N TRP A 51 -0.89 1.71 0.51
CA TRP A 51 -1.99 0.81 0.15
C TRP A 51 -2.64 0.18 1.40
N ALA A 52 -1.84 -0.37 2.31
CA ALA A 52 -2.32 -1.04 3.52
C ALA A 52 -3.07 -0.09 4.46
N SER A 53 -2.61 1.16 4.58
CA SER A 53 -3.21 2.14 5.48
C SER A 53 -4.46 2.84 4.93
N ASN A 54 -4.67 2.82 3.60
CA ASN A 54 -5.72 3.58 2.93
C ASN A 54 -6.78 2.71 2.23
N LEU A 55 -6.36 1.67 1.50
CA LEU A 55 -7.23 0.89 0.62
C LEU A 55 -7.63 -0.46 1.23
N LEU A 56 -6.73 -1.12 1.96
CA LEU A 56 -7.02 -2.41 2.60
C LEU A 56 -8.26 -2.38 3.54
N PRO A 57 -8.50 -1.32 4.35
CA PRO A 57 -9.74 -1.23 5.13
C PRO A 57 -11.01 -1.24 4.27
N LEU A 58 -10.98 -0.64 3.07
CA LEU A 58 -12.13 -0.60 2.16
C LEU A 58 -12.48 -1.99 1.62
N VAL A 59 -11.46 -2.80 1.33
CA VAL A 59 -11.61 -4.19 0.86
C VAL A 59 -12.27 -5.05 1.93
N ARG A 60 -11.87 -4.88 3.20
CA ARG A 60 -12.37 -5.66 4.33
C ARG A 60 -13.83 -5.32 4.65
N ASP A 61 -14.14 -4.03 4.73
CA ASP A 61 -15.36 -3.59 5.42
C ASP A 61 -16.48 -3.18 4.44
N ASN A 62 -16.15 -2.66 3.24
CA ASN A 62 -17.12 -1.89 2.45
C ASN A 62 -17.24 -2.26 0.95
N LEU A 63 -16.27 -2.97 0.36
CA LEU A 63 -16.26 -3.27 -1.09
C LEU A 63 -16.75 -4.68 -1.46
N LYS A 64 -17.35 -5.42 -0.52
CA LYS A 64 -17.82 -6.79 -0.75
C LYS A 64 -18.83 -6.90 -1.91
N ASP A 65 -19.64 -5.87 -2.13
CA ASP A 65 -20.64 -5.81 -3.21
C ASP A 65 -20.13 -5.04 -4.45
N ASN A 66 -18.85 -4.66 -4.50
CA ASN A 66 -18.23 -3.93 -5.61
C ASN A 66 -16.95 -4.62 -6.10
N PRO A 67 -17.10 -5.73 -6.86
CA PRO A 67 -15.97 -6.57 -7.27
C PRO A 67 -14.97 -5.83 -8.17
N HIS A 68 -15.42 -4.85 -8.97
CA HIS A 68 -14.53 -4.07 -9.83
C HIS A 68 -13.57 -3.18 -9.03
N SER A 69 -14.08 -2.55 -7.97
CA SER A 69 -13.26 -1.72 -7.08
C SER A 69 -12.29 -2.57 -6.27
N MET A 70 -12.74 -3.75 -5.83
CA MET A 70 -11.88 -4.72 -5.16
C MET A 70 -10.74 -5.20 -6.08
N ASP A 71 -11.08 -5.60 -7.31
CA ASP A 71 -10.12 -6.02 -8.33
C ASP A 71 -9.08 -4.93 -8.61
N LEU A 72 -9.51 -3.68 -8.78
CA LEU A 72 -8.59 -2.56 -8.98
C LEU A 72 -7.60 -2.36 -7.81
N ILE A 73 -8.06 -2.51 -6.57
CA ILE A 73 -7.20 -2.41 -5.37
C ILE A 73 -6.19 -3.57 -5.33
N LEU A 74 -6.62 -4.77 -5.72
CA LEU A 74 -5.76 -5.96 -5.74
C LEU A 74 -4.76 -5.93 -6.92
N GLN A 75 -5.15 -5.45 -8.10
CA GLN A 75 -4.24 -5.29 -9.23
C GLN A 75 -3.04 -4.40 -8.90
N LEU A 76 -3.20 -3.42 -7.99
CA LEU A 76 -2.05 -2.64 -7.51
C LEU A 76 -1.03 -3.52 -6.79
N ILE A 77 -1.47 -4.38 -5.86
CA ILE A 77 -0.55 -5.24 -5.09
C ILE A 77 0.14 -6.23 -6.02
N GLU A 78 -0.60 -6.81 -6.96
CA GLU A 78 -0.04 -7.73 -7.95
C GLU A 78 1.01 -7.04 -8.85
N ASN A 79 0.74 -5.81 -9.29
CA ASN A 79 1.69 -5.05 -10.08
C ASN A 79 2.96 -4.69 -9.29
N VAL A 80 2.83 -4.34 -8.01
CA VAL A 80 3.99 -4.06 -7.14
C VAL A 80 4.81 -5.33 -6.91
N LEU A 81 4.16 -6.45 -6.58
CA LEU A 81 4.84 -7.71 -6.28
C LEU A 81 5.40 -8.44 -7.51
N SER A 82 4.85 -8.17 -8.70
CA SER A 82 5.38 -8.72 -9.96
C SER A 82 6.71 -8.07 -10.39
N HIS A 83 7.13 -6.97 -9.75
CA HIS A 83 8.45 -6.41 -9.99
C HIS A 83 9.52 -7.31 -9.37
N PRO A 84 10.49 -7.84 -10.16
CA PRO A 84 11.44 -8.83 -9.66
C PRO A 84 12.28 -8.34 -8.48
N ARG A 85 12.56 -7.03 -8.42
CA ARG A 85 13.29 -6.40 -7.30
C ARG A 85 12.43 -6.07 -6.09
N ALA A 86 11.10 -6.08 -6.22
CA ALA A 86 10.23 -5.72 -5.12
C ALA A 86 10.26 -6.81 -4.03
N VAL A 87 10.24 -8.08 -4.42
CA VAL A 87 10.34 -9.20 -3.48
C VAL A 87 11.68 -9.20 -2.77
N ASP A 88 12.78 -9.02 -3.52
CA ASP A 88 14.12 -8.98 -2.95
C ASP A 88 14.28 -7.83 -1.94
N ILE A 89 13.83 -6.60 -2.28
CA ILE A 89 13.91 -5.44 -1.37
C ILE A 89 13.03 -5.63 -0.13
N ILE A 90 11.83 -6.19 -0.28
CA ILE A 90 10.95 -6.46 0.87
C ILE A 90 11.58 -7.49 1.81
N LEU A 91 12.28 -8.49 1.26
CA LEU A 91 12.95 -9.52 2.04
C LEU A 91 14.26 -9.01 2.66
N GLU A 92 15.06 -8.23 1.93
CA GLU A 92 16.28 -7.59 2.45
C GLU A 92 15.96 -6.60 3.58
N ASP A 93 14.96 -5.72 3.42
CA ASP A 93 14.51 -4.80 4.49
C ASP A 93 13.97 -5.59 5.70
N ALA A 94 13.28 -6.71 5.47
CA ALA A 94 12.79 -7.56 6.57
C ALA A 94 13.90 -8.32 7.30
N GLU A 95 15.00 -8.67 6.61
CA GLU A 95 16.17 -9.31 7.19
C GLU A 95 17.04 -8.30 7.97
N GLU A 96 17.15 -7.04 7.51
CA GLU A 96 17.83 -5.97 8.26
C GLU A 96 17.08 -5.62 9.56
N ASP A 97 15.74 -5.66 9.55
CA ASP A 97 14.90 -5.49 10.76
C ASP A 97 14.92 -6.73 11.69
N GLU A 98 15.40 -7.89 11.23
CA GLU A 98 15.60 -9.09 12.08
C GLU A 98 16.95 -9.10 12.82
N GLU A 99 17.93 -8.29 12.38
CA GLU A 99 19.22 -8.17 13.06
C GLU A 99 19.18 -7.22 14.28
N ASP A 100 18.18 -6.33 14.39
CA ASP A 100 17.98 -5.46 15.55
C ASP A 100 16.75 -5.86 16.39
N GLU A 101 17.04 -6.36 17.58
CA GLU A 101 16.13 -6.71 18.68
C GLU A 101 15.03 -7.78 18.40
N ARG A 102 15.38 -9.03 18.71
CA ARG A 102 14.40 -10.02 19.18
C ARG A 102 13.56 -9.41 20.32
N LEU A 103 12.31 -9.07 20.03
CA LEU A 103 11.34 -8.54 21.00
C LEU A 103 10.99 -9.50 22.15
N PHE A 104 11.36 -10.79 22.04
CA PHE A 104 11.11 -11.79 23.07
C PHE A 104 12.39 -12.56 23.41
N PRO A 105 12.83 -12.58 24.68
CA PRO A 105 13.93 -13.42 25.10
C PRO A 105 13.51 -14.89 25.04
N ILE A 106 14.40 -15.75 24.52
CA ILE A 106 14.22 -17.20 24.57
C ILE A 106 14.26 -17.62 26.05
N PRO A 107 13.20 -18.23 26.61
CA PRO A 107 13.26 -18.75 27.96
C PRO A 107 14.25 -19.91 27.98
N SER A 108 15.34 -19.77 28.72
CA SER A 108 16.24 -20.87 29.06
C SER A 108 15.52 -21.83 30.01
N PHE A 109 15.27 -23.06 29.56
CA PHE A 109 14.88 -24.20 30.41
C PHE A 109 16.10 -24.79 31.12
#